data_AF-A0A2S8PU48-F1
#
_entry.id   AF-A0A2S8PU48-F1
#
_cell.length_a   1.000
_cell.length_b   1.000
_cell.length_c   1.000
_cell.angle_alpha   90.00
_cell.angle_beta   90.00
_cell.angle_gamma   90.00
#
_symmetry.space_group_name_H-M   'P 1'
#
loop_
_entity.id
_entity.type
_entity.pdbx_description
1 polymer ?
#
loop_
_entity_poly.entity_id
_entity_poly.type
_entity_poly.pdbx_seq_one_letter_code
_entity_poly.pdbx_strand_id
1 'polypeptide(L)' 'MSKQMILKAQTNMIGSMSQTELNITEAEWKGMTDEERQQIINEFMSTVVDVWVDVEDEDENE' A
#
# COMPACT_ATOMS: atom_id res chain seq x y z
N MET A 1 3.99 22.40 14.28
CA MET A 1 4.41 21.52 13.17
C MET A 1 3.23 20.65 12.80
N SER A 2 2.85 20.60 11.52
CA SER A 2 1.79 19.70 11.05
C SER A 2 2.32 18.26 11.02
N LYS A 3 1.50 17.28 11.39
CA LYS A 3 1.90 15.87 11.36
C LYS A 3 1.99 15.40 9.90
N GLN A 4 3.05 14.66 9.58
CA GLN A 4 3.19 14.00 8.28
C GLN A 4 2.29 12.76 8.23
N MET A 5 1.70 12.50 7.07
CA MET A 5 0.88 11.33 6.82
C MET A 5 1.74 10.16 6.35
N ILE A 6 1.46 8.98 6.92
CA ILE A 6 2.04 7.71 6.52
C ILE A 6 0.93 6.81 6.01
N LEU A 7 1.19 6.12 4.90
CA LEU A 7 0.30 5.09 4.37
C LEU A 7 0.85 3.73 4.79
N LYS A 8 -0.02 2.89 5.36
CA LYS A 8 0.31 1.54 5.79
C LYS A 8 -0.54 0.53 5.03
N ALA A 9 0.10 -0.49 4.48
CA ALA A 9 -0.56 -1.65 3.89
C ALA A 9 -0.15 -2.90 4.65
N GLN A 10 -1.10 -3.77 4.94
CA GLN A 10 -0.85 -5.06 5.57
C GLN A 10 -1.62 -6.12 4.78
N THR A 11 -0.98 -7.27 4.50
CA THR A 11 -1.69 -8.40 3.92
C THR A 11 -2.42 -9.19 5.02
N ASN A 12 -3.26 -10.16 4.62
CA ASN A 12 -3.92 -11.06 5.57
C ASN A 12 -2.92 -11.98 6.31
N MET A 13 -1.66 -12.01 5.89
CA MET A 13 -0.59 -12.72 6.59
C MET A 13 -0.09 -11.89 7.77
N ILE A 14 -0.08 -12.50 8.96
CA ILE A 14 0.46 -11.87 10.17
C ILE A 14 1.95 -11.55 9.96
N GLY A 15 2.34 -10.30 10.21
CA GLY A 15 3.72 -9.84 10.09
C GLY A 15 4.09 -9.23 8.74
N SER A 16 3.21 -9.26 7.73
CA SER A 16 3.43 -8.63 6.43
C SER A 16 2.87 -7.20 6.42
N MET A 17 3.65 -6.23 6.92
CA MET A 17 3.31 -4.80 6.91
C MET A 17 4.33 -4.02 6.07
N SER A 18 3.83 -3.17 5.17
CA SER A 18 4.61 -2.17 4.44
C SER A 18 4.09 -0.76 4.76
N GLN A 19 4.97 0.24 4.76
CA GLN A 19 4.61 1.63 5.00
C GLN A 19 5.44 2.59 4.17
N THR A 20 4.86 3.73 3.78
CA THR A 20 5.56 4.84 3.14
C THR A 20 5.10 6.20 3.66
N GLU A 21 5.95 7.19 3.53
CA GLU A 21 5.62 8.60 3.80
C GLU A 21 4.96 9.21 2.56
N LEU A 22 3.84 9.90 2.74
CA LEU A 22 3.09 10.50 1.62
C LEU A 22 3.56 11.91 1.27
N ASN A 23 4.52 12.49 2.00
CA ASN A 23 4.93 13.90 1.91
C ASN A 23 3.74 14.89 1.97
N ILE A 24 2.65 14.48 2.61
CA ILE A 24 1.41 15.24 2.79
C ILE A 24 1.19 15.39 4.28
N THR A 25 0.76 16.58 4.70
CA THR A 25 0.42 16.85 6.09
C THR A 25 -1.02 16.45 6.42
N GLU A 26 -1.32 16.26 7.70
CA GLU A 26 -2.67 15.92 8.18
C GLU A 26 -3.74 16.94 7.72
N ALA A 27 -3.38 18.23 7.66
CA ALA A 27 -4.29 19.29 7.23
C ALA A 27 -4.61 19.21 5.73
N GLU A 28 -3.61 18.95 4.90
CA GLU A 28 -3.78 18.75 3.45
C GLU A 28 -4.62 17.50 3.18
N TRP A 29 -4.34 16.40 3.87
CA TRP A 29 -5.14 15.18 3.76
C TRP A 29 -6.61 15.40 4.12
N LYS A 30 -6.89 16.16 5.19
CA LYS A 30 -8.26 16.51 5.60
C LYS A 30 -8.97 17.44 4.60
N GLY A 31 -8.21 18.26 3.87
CA GLY A 31 -8.74 19.14 2.83
C GLY A 31 -9.06 18.44 1.51
N MET A 32 -8.48 17.26 1.26
CA MET A 32 -8.74 16.46 0.05
C MET A 32 -10.14 15.83 0.03
N THR A 33 -10.65 15.66 -1.18
CA THR A 33 -11.83 14.84 -1.46
C THR A 33 -11.53 13.35 -1.31
N ASP A 34 -12.58 12.53 -1.21
CA ASP A 34 -12.41 11.08 -1.12
C ASP A 34 -11.82 10.49 -2.42
N GLU A 35 -12.12 11.08 -3.57
CA GLU A 35 -11.54 10.67 -4.86
C GLU A 35 -10.02 10.92 -4.92
N GLU A 36 -9.56 12.11 -4.50
CA GLU A 36 -8.13 12.45 -4.44
C GLU A 36 -7.37 11.53 -3.48
N ARG A 37 -7.96 11.26 -2.30
CA ARG A 37 -7.38 10.33 -1.33
C ARG A 37 -7.30 8.91 -1.90
N GLN A 38 -8.35 8.47 -2.59
CA GLN A 38 -8.39 7.14 -3.20
C GLN A 38 -7.36 7.00 -4.31
N GLN A 39 -7.13 8.06 -5.10
CA GLN A 39 -6.10 8.05 -6.14
C GLN A 39 -4.70 7.85 -5.54
N ILE A 40 -4.36 8.59 -4.48
CA ILE A 40 -3.07 8.43 -3.77
C ILE A 40 -2.90 7.01 -3.23
N ILE A 41 -3.96 6.43 -2.66
CA ILE A 41 -3.93 5.06 -2.16
C ILE A 41 -3.72 4.05 -3.29
N ASN A 42 -4.40 4.22 -4.42
CA ASN A 42 -4.28 3.33 -5.57
C ASN A 42 -2.89 3.39 -6.21
N GLU A 43 -2.33 4.59 -6.37
CA GLU A 43 -0.94 4.79 -6.83
C GLU A 43 0.06 4.13 -5.89
N PHE A 44 -0.16 4.19 -4.57
CA PHE A 44 0.68 3.48 -3.63
C PHE A 44 0.54 1.96 -3.74
N MET A 45 -0.68 1.44 -3.79
CA MET A 45 -0.91 -0.01 -3.83
C MET A 45 -0.20 -0.68 -5.01
N SER A 46 -0.18 -0.03 -6.19
CA SER A 46 0.53 -0.56 -7.35
C SER A 46 2.06 -0.59 -7.19
N THR A 47 2.62 0.21 -6.28
CA THR A 47 4.08 0.22 -6.00
C THR A 47 4.50 -0.77 -4.92
N VAL A 48 3.58 -1.17 -4.03
CA VAL A 48 3.89 -1.98 -2.85
C VAL A 48 3.38 -3.41 -2.94
N VAL A 49 2.36 -3.65 -3.75
CA VAL A 49 1.76 -4.97 -3.91
C VAL A 49 1.91 -5.37 -5.38
N ASP A 50 2.79 -6.34 -5.62
CA ASP A 50 2.77 -7.11 -6.85
C ASP A 50 1.92 -8.37 -6.61
N VAL A 51 0.89 -8.57 -7.43
CA VAL A 51 -0.04 -9.70 -7.31
C VAL A 51 -0.03 -10.43 -8.63
N TRP A 52 0.49 -11.65 -8.61
CA TRP A 52 0.51 -12.54 -9.77
C TRP A 52 -0.06 -13.90 -9.41
N VAL A 53 -0.51 -14.61 -10.44
CA VAL A 53 -0.90 -16.03 -10.35
C VAL A 53 0.28 -16.82 -10.89
N ASP A 54 0.82 -17.72 -10.08
CA ASP A 54 1.89 -18.62 -10.49
C ASP A 54 1.35 -20.03 -10.76
N VAL A 55 2.07 -20.81 -11.56
CA VAL A 55 1.77 -22.24 -11.76
C VAL A 55 2.38 -22.98 -10.57
N GLU A 56 1.64 -23.91 -9.98
CA GLU A 56 2.17 -24.78 -8.94
C GLU A 56 3.22 -25.68 -9.59
N ASP A 57 4.50 -25.46 -9.27
CA ASP A 57 5.58 -26.35 -9.70
C ASP A 57 5.28 -27.73 -9.11
N GLU A 58 4.93 -28.70 -9.96
CA GLU A 58 4.97 -30.11 -9.57
C GLU A 58 6.43 -30.42 -9.27
N ASP A 59 6.80 -30.49 -7.99
CA ASP A 59 8.09 -31.02 -7.56
C ASP A 59 8.34 -32.35 -8.31
N GLU A 60 9.25 -32.32 -9.28
CA GLU A 60 9.81 -33.52 -9.88
C GLU A 60 10.42 -34.35 -8.74
N ASN A 61 9.79 -35.48 -8.44
CA ASN A 61 10.41 -36.53 -7.65
C ASN A 61 11.71 -36.97 -8.36
N GLU A 62 12.86 -36.50 -7.89
CA GLU A 62 14.17 -37.15 -8.09
C GLU A 62 14.94 -37.31 -6.78
#